data_AF-A0A9E5AY07-F1
#
_entry.id   AF-A0A9E5AY07-F1
#
_cell.length_a   1.000
_cell.length_b   1.000
_cell.length_c   1.000
_cell.angle_alpha   90.00
_cell.angle_beta   90.00
_cell.angle_gamma   90.00
#
_symmetry.space_group_name_H-M   'P 1'
#
loop_
_entity.id
_entity.type
_entity.pdbx_description
1 polymer ?
#
loop_
_entity_poly.entity_id
_entity_poly.type
_entity_poly.pdbx_seq_one_letter_code
_entity_poly.pdbx_strand_id
1 'polypeptide(L)'
;MSTRFSPRSRGVFSPILAGYLLRFHFARCVPRLFLWIAALCCFGAETGTAQQLQFSYRLKRVDLQSQDPWPDHWLTWLDYNAEAVIAYNANYIGAPTDPNFRFQIYYASNSDEYQMLTGEAGSVGVTINSVEGDGLRRSKVFFYNQDLEKADGGWRWKASGDSFCTVLHEMCHAIHFSGSKQDSFGKLPMPFQEGLCDYIAEQYWYVSIPKKRDRTKRLDTILKLIDDGKLPSLNIFFQTKDYADWDLLFDGNRVLGYIYGMFLAEFFLDDPKRAAIFTTLMKPLRGIGPTQERKGIL
;
A
#
# COMPACT_ATOMS: atom_id res chain seq x y z
N MET A 1 9.55 9.63 75.41
CA MET A 1 10.91 9.74 74.83
C MET A 1 10.98 11.07 74.05
N SER A 2 12.01 11.93 74.10
CA SER A 2 13.48 11.73 74.06
C SER A 2 13.96 11.44 72.61
N THR A 3 14.97 12.08 71.98
CA THR A 3 15.93 13.20 72.27
C THR A 3 16.80 13.45 70.99
N ARG A 4 17.60 14.52 70.72
CA ARG A 4 17.91 15.87 71.30
C ARG A 4 18.70 16.72 70.24
N PHE A 5 18.54 18.06 70.22
CA PHE A 5 19.44 19.11 69.62
C PHE A 5 19.74 19.07 68.09
N SER A 6 19.96 20.16 67.30
CA SER A 6 20.25 21.62 67.50
C SER A 6 21.74 21.99 67.75
N PRO A 7 22.22 23.26 67.55
CA PRO A 7 22.33 23.96 66.25
C PRO A 7 23.67 24.78 66.07
N ARG A 8 23.76 25.57 64.97
CA ARG A 8 24.59 26.80 64.77
C ARG A 8 26.14 26.70 64.78
N SER A 9 26.75 27.40 63.80
CA SER A 9 27.80 28.42 64.06
C SER A 9 27.91 29.44 62.91
N ARG A 10 28.63 30.56 63.15
CA ARG A 10 29.11 31.54 62.15
C ARG A 10 30.55 31.92 62.54
N GLY A 11 31.41 32.16 61.55
CA GLY A 11 32.80 32.65 61.70
C GLY A 11 33.54 32.48 60.37
N VAL A 12 33.74 33.50 59.53
CA VAL A 12 34.73 34.60 59.65
C VAL A 12 36.17 34.08 59.52
N PHE A 13 36.78 34.25 58.34
CA PHE A 13 38.03 34.99 58.12
C PHE A 13 38.34 35.19 56.61
N SER A 14 39.25 36.10 56.30
CA SER A 14 39.77 36.55 54.98
C SER A 14 41.10 37.30 55.26
N PRO A 15 41.96 37.72 54.30
CA PRO A 15 41.98 37.56 52.84
C PRO A 15 43.34 37.00 52.31
N ILE A 16 43.60 37.09 51.00
CA ILE A 16 44.89 37.29 50.26
C ILE A 16 44.72 36.77 48.82
N LEU A 17 45.43 37.19 47.76
CA LEU A 17 45.86 38.50 47.19
C LEU A 17 46.55 38.15 45.83
N ALA A 18 46.74 39.13 44.94
CA ALA A 18 47.43 39.00 43.63
C ALA A 18 46.67 38.16 42.55
N GLY A 19 46.90 38.36 41.25
CA GLY A 19 47.81 39.30 40.58
C GLY A 19 47.35 39.67 39.16
N TYR A 20 47.74 40.85 38.69
CA TYR A 20 47.24 41.50 37.47
C TYR A 20 47.78 40.92 36.14
N LEU A 21 46.98 41.10 35.08
CA LEU A 21 47.34 41.39 33.68
C LEU A 21 48.28 40.42 32.91
N LEU A 22 47.77 39.97 31.75
CA LEU A 22 48.37 40.36 30.47
C LEU A 22 47.33 40.40 29.35
N ARG A 23 47.63 41.16 28.28
CA ARG A 23 46.74 41.42 27.14
C ARG A 23 46.92 40.34 26.07
N PHE A 24 45.86 40.06 25.30
CA PHE A 24 45.97 40.07 23.83
C PHE A 24 44.60 40.32 23.17
N HIS A 25 44.56 41.33 22.29
CA HIS A 25 43.56 41.38 21.21
C HIS A 25 44.14 40.64 20.01
N PHE A 26 43.37 39.74 19.38
CA PHE A 26 43.30 39.58 17.92
C PHE A 26 42.07 38.72 17.55
N ALA A 27 41.78 38.61 16.25
CA ALA A 27 40.76 37.73 15.65
C ALA A 27 39.30 37.90 16.17
N ARG A 28 38.59 38.89 15.62
CA ARG A 28 37.14 38.76 15.40
C ARG A 28 36.88 37.93 14.13
N CYS A 29 35.68 37.35 14.04
CA CYS A 29 35.05 36.73 12.86
C CYS A 29 35.54 35.31 12.48
N VAL A 30 34.58 34.50 11.98
CA VAL A 30 34.70 33.08 11.56
C VAL A 30 35.04 32.14 12.74
N PRO A 31 34.10 31.27 13.19
CA PRO A 31 33.54 30.24 12.31
C PRO A 31 32.01 30.02 12.41
N ARG A 32 31.31 30.16 11.28
CA ARG A 32 30.01 29.52 11.02
C ARG A 32 29.94 28.78 9.66
N LEU A 33 31.01 28.83 8.87
CA LEU A 33 31.04 28.28 7.50
C LEU A 33 31.44 26.79 7.45
N PHE A 34 32.31 26.33 8.35
CA PHE A 34 32.85 24.96 8.32
C PHE A 34 31.85 23.86 8.75
N LEU A 35 30.81 24.20 9.52
CA LEU A 35 29.75 23.25 9.89
C LEU A 35 28.83 22.87 8.71
N TRP A 36 28.76 23.70 7.67
CA TRP A 36 27.98 23.40 6.45
C TRP A 36 28.73 22.47 5.49
N ILE A 37 30.06 22.58 5.39
CA ILE A 37 30.85 21.73 4.49
C ILE A 37 30.90 20.29 5.03
N ALA A 38 31.04 20.09 6.35
CA ALA A 38 30.94 18.76 6.95
C ALA A 38 29.56 18.11 6.73
N ALA A 39 28.47 18.89 6.79
CA ALA A 39 27.12 18.40 6.50
C ALA A 39 26.92 18.02 5.00
N LEU A 40 27.65 18.66 4.08
CA LEU A 40 27.61 18.35 2.65
C LEU A 40 28.45 17.12 2.23
N CYS A 41 29.43 16.72 3.04
CA CYS A 41 30.28 15.56 2.76
C CYS A 41 29.80 14.22 3.37
N CYS A 42 28.72 14.23 4.15
CA CYS A 42 28.14 13.01 4.77
C CYS A 42 26.81 12.56 4.13
N PHE A 43 26.44 13.12 2.98
CA PHE A 43 25.35 12.61 2.11
C PHE A 43 25.91 12.01 0.79
N GLY A 44 27.17 11.58 0.79
CA GLY A 44 27.79 10.84 -0.31
C GLY A 44 27.60 9.34 -0.14
N ALA A 45 26.83 8.73 -1.06
CA ALA A 45 26.15 7.44 -0.90
C ALA A 45 25.08 7.47 0.22
N GLU A 46 23.83 7.05 -0.01
CA GLU A 46 23.28 6.33 -1.17
C GLU A 46 22.41 7.24 -2.05
N THR A 47 22.94 7.67 -3.20
CA THR A 47 22.10 8.01 -4.36
C THR A 47 22.23 6.90 -5.38
N GLY A 48 21.49 5.81 -5.16
CA GLY A 48 21.16 4.92 -6.27
C GLY A 48 20.53 5.77 -7.37
N THR A 49 21.02 5.67 -8.60
CA THR A 49 20.50 6.50 -9.70
C THR A 49 19.03 6.14 -9.90
N ALA A 50 18.14 7.04 -9.47
CA ALA A 50 16.71 6.86 -9.59
C ALA A 50 16.37 6.57 -11.06
N GLN A 51 16.02 5.31 -11.34
CA GLN A 51 15.88 4.82 -12.71
C GLN A 51 14.68 5.52 -13.33
N GLN A 52 14.97 6.51 -14.18
CA GLN A 52 13.94 7.39 -14.71
C GLN A 52 13.13 6.62 -15.76
N LEU A 53 11.93 6.21 -15.35
CA LEU A 53 10.92 5.60 -16.23
C LEU A 53 10.77 6.47 -17.49
N GLN A 54 11.14 5.87 -18.63
CA GLN A 54 11.42 6.61 -19.87
C GLN A 54 10.15 7.04 -20.62
N PHE A 55 9.04 6.36 -20.36
CA PHE A 55 7.76 6.57 -21.03
C PHE A 55 6.70 7.04 -20.03
N SER A 56 5.85 7.96 -20.47
CA SER A 56 4.76 8.52 -19.67
C SER A 56 3.52 8.67 -20.54
N TYR A 57 2.39 8.10 -20.09
CA TYR A 57 1.13 8.06 -20.81
C TYR A 57 0.02 8.69 -19.97
N ARG A 58 -0.75 9.57 -20.60
CA ARG A 58 -1.84 10.30 -19.96
C ARG A 58 -3.19 9.93 -20.57
N LEU A 59 -3.87 8.98 -19.94
CA LEU A 59 -5.16 8.43 -20.35
C LEU A 59 -6.31 9.16 -19.62
N LYS A 60 -7.58 8.78 -19.83
CA LYS A 60 -8.73 9.44 -19.18
C LYS A 60 -8.75 9.24 -17.66
N ARG A 61 -8.38 8.05 -17.18
CA ARG A 61 -8.35 7.68 -15.75
C ARG A 61 -6.97 7.31 -15.21
N VAL A 62 -5.94 7.26 -16.07
CA VAL A 62 -4.62 6.76 -15.68
C VAL A 62 -3.52 7.75 -16.08
N ASP A 63 -2.63 8.04 -15.14
CA ASP A 63 -1.29 8.58 -15.40
C ASP A 63 -0.29 7.42 -15.20
N LEU A 64 0.18 6.82 -16.31
CA LEU A 64 1.08 5.67 -16.31
C LEU A 64 2.52 6.11 -16.60
N GLN A 65 3.47 5.69 -15.77
CA GLN A 65 4.90 5.81 -16.01
C GLN A 65 5.51 4.41 -16.22
N SER A 66 6.41 4.26 -17.18
CA SER A 66 6.99 2.96 -17.51
C SER A 66 8.41 3.05 -18.08
N GLN A 67 9.22 2.02 -17.82
CA GLN A 67 10.57 1.87 -18.36
C GLN A 67 10.58 1.38 -19.82
N ASP A 68 9.49 0.75 -20.29
CA ASP A 68 9.39 0.21 -21.65
C ASP A 68 8.14 0.75 -22.39
N PRO A 69 8.10 0.73 -23.74
CA PRO A 69 6.98 1.26 -24.50
C PRO A 69 5.75 0.35 -24.44
N TRP A 70 4.58 0.92 -24.14
CA TRP A 70 3.30 0.20 -24.05
C TRP A 70 2.52 0.30 -25.37
N PRO A 71 2.10 -0.83 -25.99
CA PRO A 71 1.26 -0.81 -27.19
C PRO A 71 -0.12 -0.17 -26.96
N ASP A 72 -0.60 0.59 -27.95
CA ASP A 72 -1.85 1.37 -27.89
C ASP A 72 -3.09 0.57 -27.45
N HIS A 73 -3.17 -0.71 -27.83
CA HIS A 73 -4.28 -1.58 -27.44
C HIS A 73 -4.28 -1.91 -25.93
N TRP A 74 -3.12 -1.97 -25.28
CA TRP A 74 -3.02 -2.13 -23.83
C TRP A 74 -3.28 -0.83 -23.07
N LEU A 75 -2.89 0.32 -23.63
CA LEU A 75 -3.29 1.63 -23.11
C LEU A 75 -4.83 1.80 -23.18
N THR A 76 -5.43 1.41 -24.30
CA THR A 76 -6.89 1.42 -24.50
C THR A 76 -7.59 0.47 -23.52
N TRP A 77 -7.07 -0.75 -23.35
CA TRP A 77 -7.58 -1.73 -22.38
C TRP A 77 -7.48 -1.20 -20.94
N LEU A 78 -6.38 -0.54 -20.58
CA LEU A 78 -6.14 -0.04 -19.23
C LEU A 78 -7.08 1.12 -18.88
N ASP A 79 -7.33 2.05 -19.81
CA ASP A 79 -8.25 3.18 -19.58
C ASP A 79 -9.72 2.73 -19.52
N TYR A 80 -10.10 1.73 -20.33
CA TYR A 80 -11.43 1.11 -20.27
C TYR A 80 -11.67 0.42 -18.92
N ASN A 81 -10.74 -0.43 -18.48
CA ASN A 81 -10.89 -1.16 -17.24
C ASN A 81 -10.70 -0.27 -15.99
N ALA A 82 -10.00 0.87 -16.09
CA ALA A 82 -9.94 1.87 -15.04
C ALA A 82 -11.33 2.47 -14.72
N GLU A 83 -12.12 2.85 -15.73
CA GLU A 83 -13.51 3.27 -15.51
C GLU A 83 -14.39 2.13 -15.00
N ALA A 84 -14.15 0.89 -15.45
CA ALA A 84 -14.92 -0.28 -15.03
C ALA A 84 -14.66 -0.67 -13.56
N VAL A 85 -13.40 -0.65 -13.11
CA VAL A 85 -13.00 -0.84 -11.71
C VAL A 85 -13.56 0.26 -10.82
N ILE A 86 -13.54 1.52 -11.28
CA ILE A 86 -14.21 2.65 -10.61
C ILE A 86 -15.70 2.39 -10.45
N ALA A 87 -16.40 2.07 -11.55
CA ALA A 87 -17.85 1.82 -11.52
C ALA A 87 -18.22 0.63 -10.63
N TYR A 88 -17.43 -0.45 -10.63
CA TYR A 88 -17.69 -1.63 -9.80
C TYR A 88 -17.52 -1.31 -8.31
N ASN A 89 -16.43 -0.64 -7.93
CA ASN A 89 -16.21 -0.21 -6.55
C ASN A 89 -17.28 0.80 -6.08
N ALA A 90 -17.73 1.70 -6.95
CA ALA A 90 -18.82 2.64 -6.65
C ALA A 90 -20.20 1.97 -6.50
N ASN A 91 -20.47 0.90 -7.25
CA ASN A 91 -21.77 0.21 -7.22
C ASN A 91 -21.88 -0.83 -6.08
N TYR A 92 -20.90 -1.73 -5.95
CA TYR A 92 -21.01 -2.91 -5.09
C TYR A 92 -20.40 -2.72 -3.71
N ILE A 93 -19.23 -2.09 -3.65
CA ILE A 93 -18.57 -1.75 -2.38
C ILE A 93 -19.12 -0.42 -1.85
N GLY A 94 -19.49 0.48 -2.78
CA GLY A 94 -19.99 1.81 -2.51
C GLY A 94 -18.91 2.78 -2.09
N ALA A 95 -17.73 2.68 -2.73
CA ALA A 95 -16.66 3.66 -2.69
C ALA A 95 -16.85 4.69 -3.83
N PRO A 96 -17.51 5.85 -3.61
CA PRO A 96 -17.56 6.90 -4.62
C PRO A 96 -16.18 7.55 -4.75
N THR A 97 -15.52 7.34 -5.88
CA THR A 97 -14.31 8.08 -6.24
C THR A 97 -14.64 9.51 -6.64
N ASP A 98 -13.68 10.43 -6.51
CA ASP A 98 -13.81 11.78 -7.06
C ASP A 98 -14.04 11.70 -8.59
N PRO A 99 -14.95 12.50 -9.19
CA PRO A 99 -15.14 12.54 -10.64
C PRO A 99 -13.85 12.83 -11.44
N ASN A 100 -12.83 13.43 -10.81
CA ASN A 100 -11.51 13.74 -11.34
C ASN A 100 -10.41 12.78 -10.84
N PHE A 101 -10.77 11.70 -10.11
CA PHE A 101 -9.82 10.70 -9.64
C PHE A 101 -9.09 10.05 -10.82
N ARG A 102 -7.78 9.81 -10.62
CA ARG A 102 -6.86 9.22 -11.58
C ARG A 102 -5.91 8.29 -10.84
N PHE A 103 -5.68 7.11 -11.40
CA PHE A 103 -4.66 6.18 -10.93
C PHE A 103 -3.27 6.69 -11.32
N GLN A 104 -2.35 6.74 -10.36
CA GLN A 104 -0.93 6.92 -10.62
C GLN A 104 -0.31 5.52 -10.69
N ILE A 105 0.10 5.10 -11.88
CA ILE A 105 0.54 3.72 -12.16
C ILE A 105 2.01 3.72 -12.59
N TYR A 106 2.80 2.80 -12.04
CA TYR A 106 4.23 2.65 -12.28
C TYR A 106 4.52 1.21 -12.70
N TYR A 107 5.07 1.02 -13.90
CA TYR A 107 5.42 -0.30 -14.45
C TYR A 107 6.92 -0.47 -14.63
N ALA A 108 7.50 -1.38 -13.86
CA ALA A 108 8.88 -1.82 -13.96
C ALA A 108 9.05 -2.96 -14.98
N SER A 109 10.20 -3.00 -15.65
CA SER A 109 10.55 -4.00 -16.66
C SER A 109 10.94 -5.36 -16.09
N ASN A 110 11.14 -5.47 -14.76
CA ASN A 110 11.53 -6.69 -14.04
C ASN A 110 11.33 -6.53 -12.51
N SER A 111 11.59 -7.60 -11.76
CA SER A 111 11.52 -7.69 -10.29
C SER A 111 12.46 -6.73 -9.56
N ASP A 112 13.65 -6.50 -10.11
CA ASP A 112 14.75 -5.84 -9.41
C ASP A 112 14.54 -4.33 -9.44
N GLU A 113 14.12 -3.80 -10.60
CA GLU A 113 13.63 -2.42 -10.74
C GLU A 113 12.38 -2.17 -9.89
N TYR A 114 11.46 -3.14 -9.80
CA TYR A 114 10.31 -3.04 -8.92
C TYR A 114 10.71 -2.94 -7.44
N GLN A 115 11.65 -3.77 -6.99
CA GLN A 115 12.18 -3.71 -5.64
C GLN A 115 12.91 -2.38 -5.40
N MET A 116 13.61 -1.82 -6.39
CA MET A 116 14.21 -0.47 -6.30
C MET A 116 13.17 0.65 -6.21
N LEU A 117 12.00 0.51 -6.87
CA LEU A 117 10.94 1.53 -6.85
C LEU A 117 10.05 1.47 -5.59
N THR A 118 9.92 0.29 -4.97
CA THR A 118 8.94 0.03 -3.90
C THR A 118 9.56 -0.32 -2.55
N GLY A 119 10.77 -0.91 -2.54
CA GLY A 119 11.34 -1.61 -1.39
C GLY A 119 10.80 -3.03 -1.18
N GLU A 120 9.74 -3.44 -1.89
CA GLU A 120 9.06 -4.72 -1.69
C GLU A 120 9.73 -5.87 -2.42
N ALA A 121 9.88 -7.00 -1.73
CA ALA A 121 10.48 -8.22 -2.26
C ALA A 121 9.49 -9.39 -2.21
N GLY A 122 9.37 -10.13 -3.31
CA GLY A 122 8.50 -11.31 -3.39
C GLY A 122 7.00 -11.04 -3.61
N SER A 123 6.57 -9.78 -3.62
CA SER A 123 5.30 -9.40 -4.26
C SER A 123 5.50 -9.14 -5.76
N VAL A 124 4.39 -9.10 -6.50
CA VAL A 124 4.34 -8.80 -7.95
C VAL A 124 3.66 -7.45 -8.26
N GLY A 125 2.97 -6.89 -7.27
CA GLY A 125 2.41 -5.55 -7.26
C GLY A 125 2.24 -5.04 -5.82
N VAL A 126 2.05 -3.72 -5.68
CA VAL A 126 1.73 -3.06 -4.41
C VAL A 126 1.12 -1.67 -4.64
N THR A 127 0.12 -1.32 -3.83
CA THR A 127 -0.44 0.03 -3.74
C THR A 127 0.17 0.79 -2.57
N ILE A 128 1.10 1.71 -2.86
CA ILE A 128 1.72 2.56 -1.84
C ILE A 128 0.90 3.84 -1.67
N ASN A 129 0.47 4.11 -0.44
CA ASN A 129 -0.28 5.31 -0.10
C ASN A 129 0.65 6.42 0.41
N SER A 130 0.63 7.57 -0.27
CA SER A 130 1.40 8.75 0.12
C SER A 130 0.48 9.92 0.47
N VAL A 131 0.79 10.65 1.55
CA VAL A 131 0.23 11.99 1.79
C VAL A 131 1.19 12.98 1.15
N GLU A 132 0.75 13.72 0.13
CA GLU A 132 1.59 14.72 -0.53
C GLU A 132 1.52 16.08 0.18
N GLY A 133 2.36 17.03 -0.22
CA GLY A 133 2.54 18.32 0.48
C GLY A 133 1.32 19.25 0.47
N ASP A 134 0.27 18.91 -0.28
CA ASP A 134 -1.05 19.55 -0.26
C ASP A 134 -2.01 18.94 0.78
N GLY A 135 -1.58 17.89 1.48
CA GLY A 135 -2.38 17.13 2.43
C GLY A 135 -3.35 16.14 1.78
N LEU A 136 -3.29 15.94 0.45
CA LEU A 136 -4.08 14.92 -0.24
C LEU A 136 -3.38 13.56 -0.14
N ARG A 137 -4.17 12.52 0.14
CA ARG A 137 -3.72 11.13 -0.06
C ARG A 137 -3.75 10.80 -1.54
N ARG A 138 -2.64 10.27 -2.05
CA ARG A 138 -2.51 9.74 -3.41
C ARG A 138 -1.93 8.34 -3.34
N SER A 139 -2.69 7.39 -3.88
CA SER A 139 -2.34 5.97 -3.98
C SER A 139 -1.62 5.72 -5.29
N LYS A 140 -0.45 5.10 -5.20
CA LYS A 140 0.45 4.82 -6.32
C LYS A 140 0.51 3.31 -6.50
N VAL A 141 0.03 2.83 -7.64
CA VAL A 141 0.04 1.42 -8.02
C VAL A 141 1.38 1.11 -8.67
N PHE A 142 2.12 0.19 -8.07
CA PHE A 142 3.35 -0.36 -8.63
C PHE A 142 3.10 -1.81 -9.00
N PHE A 143 3.61 -2.23 -10.16
CA PHE A 143 3.65 -3.63 -10.57
C PHE A 143 4.79 -3.80 -11.57
N TYR A 144 5.13 -5.05 -11.88
CA TYR A 144 6.18 -5.31 -12.85
C TYR A 144 5.82 -6.36 -13.88
N ASN A 145 6.66 -6.34 -14.91
CA ASN A 145 6.68 -7.28 -15.99
C ASN A 145 6.92 -8.74 -15.53
N GLN A 146 5.87 -9.47 -15.20
CA GLN A 146 5.95 -10.93 -15.06
C GLN A 146 5.88 -11.61 -16.43
N ASP A 147 5.13 -11.03 -17.38
CA ASP A 147 4.59 -11.75 -18.53
C ASP A 147 5.04 -11.24 -19.91
N LEU A 148 5.66 -10.08 -20.07
CA LEU A 148 6.26 -9.68 -21.35
C LEU A 148 7.69 -10.23 -21.51
N GLU A 149 7.92 -10.89 -22.64
CA GLU A 149 9.24 -11.21 -23.17
C GLU A 149 9.58 -10.31 -24.38
N LYS A 150 10.84 -9.86 -24.46
CA LYS A 150 11.38 -9.22 -25.66
C LYS A 150 11.72 -10.33 -26.66
N ALA A 151 11.05 -10.32 -27.81
CA ALA A 151 11.25 -11.30 -28.88
C ALA A 151 11.59 -10.61 -30.21
N ASP A 152 12.06 -11.37 -31.20
CA ASP A 152 12.32 -10.83 -32.53
C ASP A 152 11.02 -10.28 -33.14
N GLY A 153 11.05 -9.01 -33.52
CA GLY A 153 9.89 -8.25 -34.00
C GLY A 153 9.10 -7.50 -32.92
N GLY A 154 9.44 -7.63 -31.62
CA GLY A 154 8.87 -6.82 -30.55
C GLY A 154 8.42 -7.60 -29.32
N TRP A 155 7.52 -6.98 -28.55
CA TRP A 155 6.97 -7.54 -27.31
C TRP A 155 6.00 -8.70 -27.56
N ARG A 156 6.13 -9.77 -26.77
CA ARG A 156 5.18 -10.89 -26.72
C ARG A 156 4.82 -11.21 -25.28
N TRP A 157 3.58 -11.62 -25.04
CA TRP A 157 3.12 -12.04 -23.71
C TRP A 157 3.28 -13.56 -23.55
N LYS A 158 3.88 -13.98 -22.43
CA LYS A 158 3.79 -15.32 -21.85
C LYS A 158 2.31 -15.64 -21.59
N ALA A 159 1.97 -16.93 -21.65
CA ALA A 159 0.57 -17.38 -21.64
C ALA A 159 -0.17 -17.29 -20.28
N SER A 160 0.49 -16.78 -19.24
CA SER A 160 -0.07 -16.48 -17.91
C SER A 160 -0.87 -15.17 -17.94
N GLY A 161 -0.17 -14.03 -18.10
CA GLY A 161 -0.78 -12.69 -18.16
C GLY A 161 -1.12 -12.08 -16.79
N ASP A 162 -0.69 -12.72 -15.71
CA ASP A 162 -0.99 -12.38 -14.31
C ASP A 162 -0.73 -10.88 -14.00
N SER A 163 0.23 -10.26 -14.69
CA SER A 163 0.57 -8.83 -14.61
C SER A 163 -0.63 -7.86 -14.68
N PHE A 164 -1.66 -8.12 -15.51
CA PHE A 164 -2.83 -7.22 -15.51
C PHE A 164 -3.95 -7.65 -14.55
N CYS A 165 -3.99 -8.90 -14.09
CA CYS A 165 -4.77 -9.23 -12.89
C CYS A 165 -4.22 -8.43 -11.71
N THR A 166 -2.89 -8.42 -11.53
CA THR A 166 -2.19 -7.60 -10.54
C THR A 166 -2.55 -6.11 -10.67
N VAL A 167 -2.45 -5.49 -11.86
CA VAL A 167 -2.76 -4.05 -11.95
C VAL A 167 -4.22 -3.72 -11.60
N LEU A 168 -5.18 -4.57 -11.96
CA LEU A 168 -6.59 -4.36 -11.61
C LEU A 168 -6.89 -4.60 -10.12
N HIS A 169 -6.21 -5.58 -9.50
CA HIS A 169 -6.24 -5.84 -8.07
C HIS A 169 -5.73 -4.60 -7.30
N GLU A 170 -4.55 -4.10 -7.68
CA GLU A 170 -3.98 -2.90 -7.05
C GLU A 170 -4.79 -1.62 -7.33
N MET A 171 -5.41 -1.50 -8.51
CA MET A 171 -6.35 -0.41 -8.77
C MET A 171 -7.59 -0.47 -7.86
N CYS A 172 -8.02 -1.64 -7.38
CA CYS A 172 -9.07 -1.72 -6.37
C CYS A 172 -8.58 -1.19 -5.00
N HIS A 173 -7.40 -1.62 -4.54
CA HIS A 173 -6.75 -1.07 -3.34
C HIS A 173 -6.59 0.44 -3.42
N ALA A 174 -6.12 0.97 -4.55
CA ALA A 174 -5.96 2.40 -4.79
C ALA A 174 -7.29 3.17 -4.66
N ILE A 175 -8.43 2.59 -5.04
CA ILE A 175 -9.74 3.18 -4.76
C ILE A 175 -10.05 3.16 -3.26
N HIS A 176 -9.85 2.02 -2.58
CA HIS A 176 -10.20 1.87 -1.15
C HIS A 176 -9.45 2.88 -0.27
N PHE A 177 -8.22 3.24 -0.67
CA PHE A 177 -7.40 4.26 0.00
C PHE A 177 -7.56 5.70 -0.53
N SER A 178 -8.21 5.90 -1.68
CA SER A 178 -8.48 7.23 -2.25
C SER A 178 -9.65 7.94 -1.54
N GLY A 179 -9.32 8.87 -0.64
CA GLY A 179 -10.32 9.54 0.19
C GLY A 179 -9.87 10.89 0.74
N SER A 180 -10.75 11.88 0.69
CA SER A 180 -10.47 13.21 1.24
C SER A 180 -10.58 13.22 2.78
N LYS A 181 -9.43 13.25 3.45
CA LYS A 181 -9.23 13.55 4.89
C LYS A 181 -9.70 12.52 5.93
N GLN A 182 -10.48 11.52 5.55
CA GLN A 182 -10.76 10.34 6.39
C GLN A 182 -10.59 9.07 5.55
N ASP A 183 -10.26 7.96 6.20
CA ASP A 183 -10.00 6.68 5.54
C ASP A 183 -11.24 6.26 4.73
N SER A 184 -11.10 6.26 3.40
CA SER A 184 -12.21 6.16 2.43
C SER A 184 -13.05 4.91 2.65
N PHE A 185 -12.36 3.80 2.95
CA PHE A 185 -12.88 2.78 3.85
C PHE A 185 -12.09 2.79 5.16
N GLY A 186 -12.82 2.89 6.28
CA GLY A 186 -12.31 2.45 7.57
C GLY A 186 -12.08 0.94 7.52
N LYS A 187 -11.02 0.46 8.18
CA LYS A 187 -10.44 -0.89 8.05
C LYS A 187 -11.47 -1.98 7.70
N LEU A 188 -11.54 -2.32 6.41
CA LEU A 188 -12.19 -3.54 5.94
C LEU A 188 -11.51 -4.74 6.61
N PRO A 189 -12.24 -5.85 6.89
CA PRO A 189 -11.59 -7.11 7.21
C PRO A 189 -10.68 -7.52 6.04
N MET A 190 -9.45 -7.93 6.34
CA MET A 190 -8.45 -8.31 5.33
C MET A 190 -8.98 -9.31 4.28
N PRO A 191 -9.79 -10.35 4.62
CA PRO A 191 -10.46 -11.21 3.64
C PRO A 191 -11.31 -10.50 2.58
N PHE A 192 -11.90 -9.36 2.92
CA PHE A 192 -12.63 -8.53 1.96
C PHE A 192 -11.73 -7.54 1.24
N GLN A 193 -10.60 -7.10 1.82
CA GLN A 193 -9.64 -6.26 1.07
C GLN A 193 -9.11 -7.02 -0.14
N GLU A 194 -8.34 -8.08 0.10
CA GLU A 194 -7.72 -8.84 -0.99
C GLU A 194 -8.77 -9.60 -1.84
N GLY A 195 -9.78 -10.18 -1.19
CA GLY A 195 -10.79 -10.99 -1.86
C GLY A 195 -11.70 -10.22 -2.81
N LEU A 196 -12.01 -8.95 -2.49
CA LEU A 196 -12.73 -8.08 -3.43
C LEU A 196 -11.83 -7.65 -4.59
N CYS A 197 -10.55 -7.31 -4.31
CA CYS A 197 -9.59 -6.92 -5.34
C CYS A 197 -9.36 -8.05 -6.37
N ASP A 198 -9.14 -9.28 -5.90
CA ASP A 198 -9.00 -10.48 -6.76
C ASP A 198 -10.26 -10.76 -7.58
N TYR A 199 -11.44 -10.78 -6.94
CA TYR A 199 -12.69 -11.06 -7.63
C TYR A 199 -12.97 -10.00 -8.72
N ILE A 200 -12.76 -8.71 -8.44
CA ILE A 200 -12.96 -7.62 -9.42
C ILE A 200 -11.95 -7.73 -10.56
N ALA A 201 -10.68 -7.99 -10.26
CA ALA A 201 -9.64 -8.21 -11.27
C ALA A 201 -10.01 -9.37 -12.20
N GLU A 202 -10.46 -10.51 -11.66
CA GLU A 202 -10.89 -11.65 -12.45
C GLU A 202 -12.04 -11.32 -13.40
N GLN A 203 -13.01 -10.47 -13.03
CA GLN A 203 -14.11 -10.11 -13.95
C GLN A 203 -13.63 -9.29 -15.16
N TYR A 204 -12.71 -8.35 -14.95
CA TYR A 204 -12.26 -7.41 -15.99
C TYR A 204 -11.06 -7.91 -16.82
N TRP A 205 -10.41 -8.98 -16.37
CA TRP A 205 -9.38 -9.73 -17.12
C TRP A 205 -9.87 -10.35 -18.46
N TYR A 206 -11.18 -10.42 -18.69
CA TYR A 206 -11.83 -11.34 -19.63
C TYR A 206 -11.45 -11.24 -21.13
N VAL A 207 -10.81 -10.17 -21.59
CA VAL A 207 -10.87 -9.78 -23.02
C VAL A 207 -10.03 -10.63 -23.98
N SER A 208 -8.95 -11.31 -23.54
CA SER A 208 -8.01 -11.93 -24.49
C SER A 208 -7.19 -13.16 -24.07
N ILE A 209 -7.25 -13.65 -22.81
CA ILE A 209 -6.43 -14.81 -22.35
C ILE A 209 -7.32 -15.91 -21.73
N PRO A 210 -6.99 -17.23 -21.85
CA PRO A 210 -7.90 -18.33 -21.47
C PRO A 210 -8.19 -18.54 -19.96
N LYS A 211 -8.93 -17.60 -19.35
CA LYS A 211 -9.37 -17.55 -17.92
C LYS A 211 -9.80 -18.89 -17.31
N LYS A 212 -10.41 -19.79 -18.09
CA LYS A 212 -10.97 -21.07 -17.60
C LYS A 212 -9.98 -21.96 -16.85
N ARG A 213 -8.67 -21.94 -17.18
CA ARG A 213 -7.73 -22.89 -16.56
C ARG A 213 -7.30 -22.51 -15.14
N ASP A 214 -7.37 -21.24 -14.73
CA ASP A 214 -6.94 -20.87 -13.38
C ASP A 214 -8.07 -20.87 -12.36
N ARG A 215 -9.20 -20.20 -12.63
CA ARG A 215 -10.36 -20.21 -11.70
C ARG A 215 -10.87 -21.63 -11.41
N THR A 216 -10.75 -22.57 -12.36
CA THR A 216 -11.05 -23.99 -12.07
C THR A 216 -10.07 -24.58 -11.05
N LYS A 217 -8.75 -24.41 -11.19
CA LYS A 217 -7.79 -24.86 -10.14
C LYS A 217 -8.08 -24.20 -8.78
N ARG A 218 -8.41 -22.91 -8.76
CA ARG A 218 -8.76 -22.16 -7.54
C ARG A 218 -9.96 -22.81 -6.85
N LEU A 219 -10.99 -23.18 -7.63
CA LEU A 219 -12.18 -23.89 -7.14
C LEU A 219 -11.83 -25.31 -6.66
N ASP A 220 -11.10 -26.09 -7.45
CA ASP A 220 -10.63 -27.45 -7.09
C ASP A 220 -9.82 -27.43 -5.79
N THR A 221 -9.05 -26.37 -5.56
CA THR A 221 -8.27 -26.15 -4.33
C THR A 221 -9.17 -25.91 -3.12
N ILE A 222 -10.22 -25.07 -3.25
CA ILE A 222 -11.18 -24.83 -2.16
C ILE A 222 -12.01 -26.09 -1.87
N LEU A 223 -12.47 -26.79 -2.90
CA LEU A 223 -13.18 -28.07 -2.74
C LEU A 223 -12.30 -29.08 -2.01
N LYS A 224 -11.03 -29.22 -2.39
CA LYS A 224 -10.08 -30.07 -1.66
C LYS A 224 -9.87 -29.64 -0.21
N LEU A 225 -9.81 -28.35 0.11
CA LEU A 225 -9.71 -27.88 1.49
C LEU A 225 -10.97 -28.19 2.31
N ILE A 226 -12.15 -28.24 1.68
CA ILE A 226 -13.40 -28.67 2.33
C ILE A 226 -13.34 -30.19 2.59
N ASP A 227 -13.01 -30.98 1.57
CA ASP A 227 -12.94 -32.45 1.64
C ASP A 227 -11.86 -32.95 2.63
N ASP A 228 -10.70 -32.29 2.68
CA ASP A 228 -9.62 -32.57 3.63
C ASP A 228 -9.94 -32.08 5.07
N GLY A 229 -11.06 -31.37 5.28
CA GLY A 229 -11.42 -30.76 6.57
C GLY A 229 -10.53 -29.60 7.01
N LYS A 230 -9.81 -28.98 6.06
CA LYS A 230 -8.80 -27.93 6.30
C LYS A 230 -9.29 -26.50 6.09
N LEU A 231 -10.43 -26.28 5.44
CA LEU A 231 -10.94 -24.92 5.22
C LEU A 231 -11.36 -24.28 6.56
N PRO A 232 -10.80 -23.12 6.95
CA PRO A 232 -11.07 -22.52 8.24
C PRO A 232 -12.49 -21.92 8.31
N SER A 233 -13.07 -21.93 9.51
CA SER A 233 -14.39 -21.33 9.73
C SER A 233 -14.37 -19.82 9.44
N LEU A 234 -15.45 -19.29 8.86
CA LEU A 234 -15.57 -17.87 8.50
C LEU A 234 -15.32 -16.93 9.70
N ASN A 235 -15.70 -17.34 10.91
CA ASN A 235 -15.45 -16.56 12.12
C ASN A 235 -13.94 -16.38 12.41
N ILE A 236 -13.14 -17.41 12.18
CA ILE A 236 -11.67 -17.33 12.34
C ILE A 236 -11.09 -16.52 11.18
N PHE A 237 -11.53 -16.78 9.95
CA PHE A 237 -11.01 -16.10 8.77
C PHE A 237 -11.30 -14.59 8.79
N PHE A 238 -12.48 -14.13 9.20
CA PHE A 238 -12.76 -12.70 9.36
C PHE A 238 -12.07 -12.01 10.56
N GLN A 239 -11.35 -12.76 11.42
CA GLN A 239 -10.54 -12.19 12.51
C GLN A 239 -9.07 -11.94 12.11
N THR A 240 -8.64 -12.41 10.94
CA THR A 240 -7.28 -12.18 10.40
C THR A 240 -7.08 -10.73 10.00
N LYS A 241 -5.88 -10.19 10.25
CA LYS A 241 -5.55 -8.76 10.09
C LYS A 241 -4.38 -8.50 9.14
N ASP A 242 -3.52 -9.50 8.94
CA ASP A 242 -2.33 -9.41 8.08
C ASP A 242 -1.95 -10.79 7.50
N TYR A 243 -0.93 -10.80 6.63
CA TYR A 243 -0.49 -12.03 5.96
C TYR A 243 0.14 -13.08 6.89
N ALA A 244 0.60 -12.71 8.09
CA ALA A 244 1.12 -13.70 9.05
C ALA A 244 -0.02 -14.47 9.72
N ASP A 245 -1.17 -13.81 9.99
CA ASP A 245 -2.40 -14.53 10.38
C ASP A 245 -2.81 -15.55 9.29
N TRP A 246 -2.62 -15.24 8.00
CA TRP A 246 -2.92 -16.16 6.90
C TRP A 246 -1.91 -17.30 6.76
N ASP A 247 -0.60 -17.02 6.88
CA ASP A 247 0.41 -18.07 6.88
C ASP A 247 0.20 -19.04 8.06
N LEU A 248 -0.20 -18.54 9.24
CA LEU A 248 -0.56 -19.37 10.40
C LEU A 248 -1.85 -20.18 10.18
N LEU A 249 -2.83 -19.64 9.47
CA LEU A 249 -4.13 -20.28 9.23
C LEU A 249 -4.08 -21.33 8.11
N PHE A 250 -3.08 -21.27 7.23
CA PHE A 250 -2.98 -22.07 6.00
C PHE A 250 -1.63 -22.77 5.82
N ASP A 251 -1.01 -23.26 6.91
CA ASP A 251 0.23 -24.07 6.90
C ASP A 251 1.40 -23.40 6.11
N GLY A 252 1.52 -22.07 6.17
CA GLY A 252 2.51 -21.28 5.44
C GLY A 252 2.11 -20.85 4.02
N ASN A 253 0.86 -21.05 3.61
CA ASN A 253 0.37 -20.77 2.27
C ASN A 253 -0.75 -19.70 2.25
N ARG A 254 -0.39 -18.44 2.49
CA ARG A 254 -1.30 -17.28 2.39
C ARG A 254 -2.11 -17.17 1.09
N VAL A 255 -1.69 -17.78 -0.02
CA VAL A 255 -2.45 -17.78 -1.30
C VAL A 255 -3.83 -18.44 -1.13
N LEU A 256 -3.96 -19.38 -0.19
CA LEU A 256 -5.26 -19.98 0.14
C LEU A 256 -6.22 -18.96 0.79
N GLY A 257 -5.70 -17.95 1.48
CA GLY A 257 -6.48 -16.81 1.99
C GLY A 257 -7.03 -15.94 0.87
N TYR A 258 -6.19 -15.57 -0.11
CA TYR A 258 -6.63 -14.84 -1.32
C TYR A 258 -7.77 -15.59 -2.03
N ILE A 259 -7.56 -16.87 -2.33
CA ILE A 259 -8.55 -17.71 -3.02
C ILE A 259 -9.86 -17.82 -2.21
N TYR A 260 -9.80 -18.01 -0.89
CA TYR A 260 -11.01 -18.10 -0.06
C TYR A 260 -11.75 -16.77 0.03
N GLY A 261 -11.02 -15.65 0.17
CA GLY A 261 -11.58 -14.30 0.11
C GLY A 261 -12.27 -14.00 -1.22
N MET A 262 -11.66 -14.40 -2.33
CA MET A 262 -12.20 -14.26 -3.69
C MET A 262 -13.53 -15.03 -3.88
N PHE A 263 -13.60 -16.30 -3.44
CA PHE A 263 -14.87 -17.05 -3.52
C PHE A 263 -15.93 -16.57 -2.53
N LEU A 264 -15.54 -15.95 -1.41
CA LEU A 264 -16.49 -15.26 -0.52
C LEU A 264 -17.03 -13.97 -1.16
N ALA A 265 -16.19 -13.19 -1.82
CA ALA A 265 -16.62 -12.05 -2.64
C ALA A 265 -17.58 -12.51 -3.75
N GLU A 266 -17.24 -13.55 -4.51
CA GLU A 266 -18.11 -14.17 -5.52
C GLU A 266 -19.46 -14.58 -4.93
N PHE A 267 -19.45 -15.30 -3.80
CA PHE A 267 -20.68 -15.71 -3.13
C PHE A 267 -21.60 -14.53 -2.79
N PHE A 268 -21.05 -13.41 -2.31
CA PHE A 268 -21.85 -12.23 -1.99
C PHE A 268 -22.28 -11.42 -3.23
N LEU A 269 -21.49 -11.39 -4.30
CA LEU A 269 -21.66 -10.44 -5.40
C LEU A 269 -22.39 -11.00 -6.64
N ASP A 270 -22.29 -12.30 -6.92
CA ASP A 270 -22.92 -12.93 -8.11
C ASP A 270 -24.46 -13.02 -8.02
N ASP A 271 -25.05 -12.79 -6.83
CA ASP A 271 -26.50 -12.76 -6.62
C ASP A 271 -26.97 -11.33 -6.28
N PRO A 272 -27.88 -10.71 -7.06
CA PRO A 272 -28.31 -9.33 -6.83
C PRO A 272 -28.91 -9.05 -5.44
N LYS A 273 -29.51 -10.03 -4.77
CA LYS A 273 -30.05 -9.87 -3.41
C LYS A 273 -28.93 -9.93 -2.37
N ARG A 274 -28.00 -10.89 -2.49
CA ARG A 274 -26.83 -10.98 -1.62
C ARG A 274 -25.91 -9.77 -1.80
N ALA A 275 -25.78 -9.27 -3.03
CA ALA A 275 -25.04 -8.05 -3.34
C ALA A 275 -25.68 -6.82 -2.68
N ALA A 276 -26.99 -6.61 -2.83
CA ALA A 276 -27.69 -5.49 -2.20
C ALA A 276 -27.62 -5.50 -0.65
N ILE A 277 -27.60 -6.71 -0.04
CA ILE A 277 -27.34 -6.89 1.39
C ILE A 277 -25.89 -6.53 1.71
N PHE A 278 -24.92 -7.09 1.00
CA PHE A 278 -23.48 -6.83 1.18
C PHE A 278 -23.17 -5.32 1.06
N THR A 279 -23.52 -4.68 -0.06
CA THR A 279 -23.39 -3.23 -0.28
C THR A 279 -24.05 -2.39 0.82
N THR A 280 -25.04 -2.93 1.52
CA THR A 280 -25.69 -2.26 2.66
C THR A 280 -24.93 -2.49 3.97
N LEU A 281 -24.42 -3.70 4.22
CA LEU A 281 -23.54 -4.02 5.34
C LEU A 281 -22.18 -3.30 5.25
N MET A 282 -21.71 -2.96 4.05
CA MET A 282 -20.48 -2.18 3.86
C MET A 282 -20.67 -0.67 4.09
N LYS A 283 -21.91 -0.15 4.20
CA LYS A 283 -22.18 1.29 4.40
C LYS A 283 -21.54 1.85 5.69
N PRO A 284 -21.66 1.21 6.87
CA PRO A 284 -21.08 1.74 8.11
C PRO A 284 -19.55 1.75 8.14
N LEU A 285 -18.86 1.00 7.27
CA LEU A 285 -17.39 1.00 7.20
C LEU A 285 -16.83 2.20 6.40
N ARG A 286 -17.68 2.93 5.68
CA ARG A 286 -17.32 4.15 4.95
C ARG A 286 -17.21 5.32 5.94
N GLY A 287 -16.05 5.96 6.01
CA GLY A 287 -15.86 7.15 6.84
C GLY A 287 -15.73 6.91 8.35
N ILE A 288 -15.57 5.67 8.83
CA ILE A 288 -15.02 5.43 10.17
C ILE A 288 -13.50 5.66 10.10
N GLY A 289 -13.11 6.93 10.16
CA GLY A 289 -11.81 7.30 10.72
C GLY A 289 -11.71 6.88 12.20
N PRO A 290 -10.53 6.94 12.82
CA PRO A 290 -10.32 6.49 14.21
C PRO A 290 -11.36 7.12 15.14
N THR A 291 -12.22 6.28 15.70
CA THR A 291 -13.44 6.74 16.37
C THR A 291 -13.10 7.61 17.56
N GLN A 292 -13.89 8.67 17.75
CA GLN A 292 -14.10 9.23 19.08
C GLN A 292 -14.33 8.07 20.06
N GLU A 293 -13.64 8.07 21.20
CA GLU A 293 -13.90 7.12 22.28
C GLU A 293 -15.41 7.11 22.58
N ARG A 294 -16.07 5.95 22.55
CA ARG A 294 -17.47 5.83 22.99
C ARG A 294 -17.55 5.98 24.50
N LYS A 295 -17.39 7.22 24.98
CA LYS A 295 -17.57 7.59 26.39
C LYS A 295 -19.06 7.45 26.75
N GLY A 296 -19.38 6.36 27.44
CA GLY A 296 -20.65 6.15 28.11
C GLY A 296 -21.80 5.64 27.23
N ILE A 297 -21.76 4.35 26.87
CA ILE A 297 -22.97 3.50 26.90
C ILE A 297 -22.60 2.14 27.53
N LEU A 298 -22.34 2.17 28.84
CA LEU A 298 -22.70 1.17 29.84
C LEU A 298 -22.84 1.91 31.19
#